data_AF-A0A815R0R6-F1
#
_entry.id   AF-A0A815R0R6-F1
#
_cell.length_a   1.000
_cell.length_b   1.000
_cell.length_c   1.000
_cell.angle_alpha   90.00
_cell.angle_beta   90.00
_cell.angle_gamma   90.00
#
_symmetry.space_group_name_H-M   'P 1'
#
loop_
_entity.id
_entity.type
_entity.pdbx_description
1 polymer ?
#
loop_
_entity_poly.entity_id
_entity_poly.type
_entity_poly.pdbx_seq_one_letter_code
_entity_poly.pdbx_strand_id
1 'polypeptide(L)'
;MSRDVNVPYCYYPKDFPNYAIKTSEPTAFGQRITIVKTQATYMPNEILSLTVDLIFETTQLIRIRIYDPTNKRYEVPIPVPTVETKANVTDYIVSLNQSPFAIIIIRKSTGTIL
;
A
#
# COMPACT_ATOMS: atom_id res chain seq x y z
N MET A 1 11.84 -23.20 31.91
CA MET A 1 11.86 -22.53 30.59
C MET A 1 11.33 -21.13 30.78
N SER A 2 12.20 -20.12 30.67
CA SER A 2 11.81 -18.70 30.75
C SER A 2 10.86 -18.38 29.59
N ARG A 3 9.69 -17.82 29.90
CA ARG A 3 8.71 -17.39 28.88
C ARG A 3 9.15 -16.01 28.40
N ASP A 4 9.67 -15.94 27.17
CA ASP A 4 10.01 -14.66 26.56
C ASP A 4 8.71 -13.91 26.20
N VAL A 5 8.38 -12.89 26.99
CA VAL A 5 7.14 -12.10 26.87
C VAL A 5 7.14 -11.25 25.59
N ASN A 6 8.28 -11.14 24.90
CA ASN A 6 8.43 -10.34 23.69
C ASN A 6 8.02 -11.06 22.39
N VAL A 7 7.65 -12.34 22.45
CA VAL A 7 7.20 -13.10 21.27
C VAL A 7 5.68 -13.25 21.30
N PRO A 8 4.94 -12.83 20.25
CA PRO A 8 3.50 -13.00 20.21
C PRO A 8 3.14 -14.48 20.20
N TYR A 9 2.26 -14.88 21.13
CA TYR A 9 1.77 -16.26 21.26
C TYR A 9 0.82 -16.66 20.11
N CYS A 10 0.20 -15.67 19.46
CA CYS A 10 -0.66 -15.86 18.30
C CYS A 10 -0.19 -14.89 17.20
N TYR A 11 0.11 -15.42 16.02
CA TYR A 11 0.61 -14.66 14.88
C TYR A 11 -0.09 -15.14 13.60
N TYR A 12 -0.13 -14.29 12.58
CA TYR A 12 -0.70 -14.67 11.30
C TYR A 12 0.23 -15.64 10.56
N PRO A 13 -0.26 -16.81 10.10
CA PRO A 13 0.53 -17.71 9.29
C PRO A 13 0.76 -17.11 7.88
N LYS A 14 1.68 -17.70 7.13
CA LYS A 14 2.08 -17.22 5.79
C LYS A 14 0.92 -17.21 4.79
N ASP A 15 -0.04 -18.10 4.97
CA ASP A 15 -1.23 -18.28 4.14
C ASP A 15 -2.47 -17.55 4.67
N PHE A 16 -2.32 -16.69 5.69
CA PHE A 16 -3.43 -15.91 6.22
C PHE A 16 -4.06 -15.02 5.12
N PRO A 17 -5.40 -14.96 5.00
CA PRO A 17 -6.07 -14.22 3.93
C PRO A 17 -5.62 -12.76 3.86
N ASN A 18 -5.12 -12.36 2.70
CA ASN A 18 -4.59 -11.03 2.43
C ASN A 18 -5.18 -10.46 1.13
N TYR A 19 -4.94 -9.17 0.90
CA TYR A 19 -5.23 -8.56 -0.38
C TYR A 19 -4.26 -9.09 -1.45
N ALA A 20 -4.72 -9.13 -2.69
CA ALA A 20 -3.92 -9.38 -3.87
C ALA A 20 -4.21 -8.31 -4.93
N ILE A 21 -3.23 -8.03 -5.79
CA ILE A 21 -3.42 -7.10 -6.91
C ILE A 21 -4.40 -7.71 -7.91
N LYS A 22 -5.49 -7.01 -8.18
CA LYS A 22 -6.46 -7.34 -9.24
C LYS A 22 -6.13 -6.63 -10.55
N THR A 23 -5.93 -5.31 -10.49
CA THR A 23 -5.53 -4.49 -11.65
C THR A 23 -4.50 -3.47 -11.24
N SER A 24 -3.72 -3.02 -12.22
CA SER A 24 -2.68 -2.02 -12.04
C SER A 24 -2.58 -1.21 -13.32
N GLU A 25 -2.86 0.08 -13.23
CA GLU A 25 -2.97 0.98 -14.37
C GLU A 25 -2.11 2.23 -14.14
N PRO A 26 -1.36 2.70 -15.15
CA PRO A 26 -0.63 3.95 -15.05
C PRO A 26 -1.59 5.14 -15.01
N THR A 27 -1.23 6.18 -14.27
CA THR A 27 -1.93 7.47 -14.23
C THR A 27 -0.95 8.62 -14.51
N ALA A 28 -1.48 9.82 -14.75
CA ALA A 28 -0.64 11.00 -14.93
C ALA A 28 0.23 11.29 -13.70
N PHE A 29 -0.29 11.05 -12.49
CA PHE A 29 0.41 11.24 -11.21
C PHE A 29 1.23 10.03 -10.76
N GLY A 30 1.15 8.89 -11.44
CA GLY A 30 1.81 7.67 -11.01
C GLY A 30 1.12 6.39 -11.46
N GLN A 31 0.55 5.66 -10.50
CA GLN A 31 -0.07 4.36 -10.72
C GLN A 31 -1.28 4.19 -9.79
N ARG A 32 -2.33 3.57 -10.33
CA ARG A 32 -3.54 3.20 -9.61
C ARG A 32 -3.69 1.69 -9.62
N ILE A 33 -3.89 1.10 -8.45
CA ILE A 33 -3.94 -0.36 -8.26
C ILE A 33 -5.26 -0.69 -7.58
N THR A 34 -5.98 -1.67 -8.11
CA THR A 34 -7.11 -2.27 -7.40
C THR A 34 -6.59 -3.50 -6.67
N ILE A 35 -6.78 -3.55 -5.36
CA ILE A 35 -6.44 -4.71 -4.54
C ILE A 35 -7.71 -5.36 -4.00
N VAL A 36 -7.76 -6.70 -3.99
CA VAL A 36 -8.92 -7.45 -3.52
C VAL A 36 -8.54 -8.54 -2.52
N LYS A 37 -9.39 -8.74 -1.52
CA LYS A 37 -9.28 -9.83 -0.55
C LYS A 37 -10.41 -10.83 -0.83
N THR A 38 -10.06 -12.08 -1.09
CA THR A 38 -11.02 -13.13 -1.50
C THR A 38 -11.86 -13.67 -0.35
N GLN A 39 -11.36 -13.57 0.89
CA GLN A 39 -12.02 -14.08 2.09
C GLN A 39 -11.93 -13.06 3.20
N ALA A 40 -13.09 -12.72 3.79
CA ALA A 40 -13.14 -11.92 5.01
C ALA A 40 -12.53 -12.69 6.19
N THR A 41 -11.83 -11.99 7.08
CA THR A 41 -11.29 -12.63 8.30
C THR A 41 -12.23 -12.41 9.48
N TYR A 42 -11.70 -12.41 10.70
CA TYR A 42 -12.48 -12.23 11.92
C TYR A 42 -12.84 -10.75 12.18
N MET A 43 -12.32 -9.81 11.40
CA MET A 43 -12.65 -8.39 11.55
C MET A 43 -14.04 -8.09 10.98
N PRO A 44 -14.89 -7.36 11.72
CA PRO A 44 -16.18 -6.93 11.19
C PRO A 44 -15.99 -5.84 10.13
N ASN A 45 -16.89 -5.80 9.15
CA ASN A 45 -16.96 -4.75 8.12
C ASN A 45 -15.68 -4.60 7.28
N GLU A 46 -15.01 -5.71 6.95
CA GLU A 46 -13.88 -5.68 6.02
C GLU A 46 -14.29 -5.20 4.62
N ILE A 47 -13.50 -4.29 4.05
CA ILE A 47 -13.73 -3.74 2.71
C ILE A 47 -12.91 -4.56 1.72
N LEU A 48 -13.55 -5.54 1.07
CA LEU A 48 -12.84 -6.56 0.29
C LEU A 48 -12.21 -6.05 -1.01
N SER A 49 -12.50 -4.82 -1.44
CA SER A 49 -11.92 -4.20 -2.62
C SER A 49 -11.50 -2.78 -2.30
N LEU A 50 -10.22 -2.48 -2.44
CA LEU A 50 -9.64 -1.17 -2.16
C LEU A 50 -8.89 -0.65 -3.39
N THR A 51 -8.76 0.67 -3.47
CA THR A 51 -7.89 1.33 -4.44
C THR A 51 -6.65 1.83 -3.75
N VAL A 52 -5.50 1.59 -4.38
CA VAL A 52 -4.20 2.14 -3.99
C VAL A 52 -3.71 3.09 -5.07
N ASP A 53 -3.58 4.37 -4.74
CA ASP A 53 -2.92 5.35 -5.59
C ASP A 53 -1.48 5.53 -5.10
N LEU A 54 -0.52 5.23 -5.98
CA LEU A 54 0.89 5.57 -5.83
C LEU A 54 1.14 6.88 -6.56
N ILE A 55 1.42 7.93 -5.81
CA ILE A 55 1.53 9.31 -6.29
C ILE A 55 2.99 9.73 -6.17
N PHE A 56 3.64 9.95 -7.31
CA PHE A 56 5.06 10.24 -7.39
C PHE A 56 5.22 11.76 -7.38
N GLU A 57 5.13 12.37 -6.19
CA GLU A 57 5.00 13.82 -6.04
C GLU A 57 6.26 14.56 -6.47
N THR A 58 7.41 14.14 -5.95
CA THR A 58 8.71 14.77 -6.24
C THR A 58 9.80 13.72 -6.35
N THR A 59 11.04 14.14 -6.62
CA THR A 59 12.19 13.24 -6.64
C THR A 59 12.34 12.42 -5.36
N GLN A 60 11.97 12.98 -4.20
CA GLN A 60 12.19 12.37 -2.88
C GLN A 60 10.89 12.07 -2.12
N LEU A 61 9.73 12.36 -2.71
CA LEU A 61 8.43 12.20 -2.06
C LEU A 61 7.51 11.31 -2.89
N ILE A 62 7.13 10.18 -2.30
CA ILE A 62 6.01 9.36 -2.74
C ILE A 62 4.88 9.48 -1.74
N ARG A 63 3.65 9.61 -2.24
CA ARG A 63 2.43 9.50 -1.43
C ARG A 63 1.67 8.26 -1.82
N ILE A 64 1.33 7.46 -0.83
CA ILE A 64 0.55 6.24 -0.98
C ILE A 64 -0.82 6.51 -0.36
N ARG A 65 -1.89 6.33 -1.13
CA ARG A 65 -3.27 6.40 -0.62
C ARG A 65 -3.92 5.05 -0.80
N ILE A 66 -4.43 4.46 0.28
CA ILE A 66 -5.25 3.25 0.26
C ILE A 66 -6.64 3.66 0.74
N TYR A 67 -7.66 3.47 -0.10
CA TYR A 67 -8.99 3.96 0.20
C TYR A 67 -10.09 3.07 -0.37
N ASP A 68 -11.27 3.18 0.23
CA ASP A 68 -12.50 2.55 -0.27
C ASP A 68 -12.98 3.34 -1.49
N PRO A 69 -13.04 2.73 -2.69
CA PRO A 69 -13.50 3.43 -3.90
C PRO A 69 -15.01 3.66 -3.93
N THR A 70 -15.78 2.95 -3.12
CA THR A 70 -17.25 2.99 -3.10
C THR A 70 -17.82 3.90 -2.01
N ASN A 71 -17.21 3.93 -0.83
CA ASN A 71 -17.67 4.77 0.28
C ASN A 71 -16.60 5.77 0.68
N LYS A 72 -16.93 7.06 0.61
CA LYS A 72 -16.05 8.12 1.11
C LYS A 72 -15.90 7.96 2.62
N ARG A 73 -14.69 7.64 3.07
CA ARG A 73 -14.33 7.59 4.49
C ARG A 73 -13.82 8.94 4.97
N TYR A 74 -13.72 9.11 6.28
CA TYR A 74 -13.14 10.30 6.87
C TYR A 74 -11.69 10.50 6.38
N GLU A 75 -11.39 11.71 5.92
CA GLU A 75 -10.04 12.19 5.61
C GLU A 75 -9.77 13.39 6.51
N VAL A 76 -8.56 13.47 7.07
CA VAL A 76 -8.15 14.58 7.93
C VAL A 76 -8.21 15.88 7.09
N PRO A 77 -8.91 16.94 7.56
CA PRO A 77 -9.12 18.16 6.77
C PRO A 77 -7.89 19.08 6.81
N ILE A 78 -6.79 18.59 6.25
CA ILE A 78 -5.56 19.36 6.05
C ILE A 78 -5.35 19.67 4.57
N PRO A 79 -4.68 20.79 4.24
CA PRO A 79 -4.26 21.04 2.87
C PRO A 79 -3.31 19.93 2.41
N VAL A 80 -3.66 19.27 1.30
CA VAL A 80 -2.83 18.25 0.66
C VAL A 80 -2.58 18.70 -0.78
N PRO A 81 -1.32 18.79 -1.24
CA PRO A 81 -1.03 19.19 -2.62
C PRO A 81 -1.67 18.24 -3.64
N THR A 82 -2.34 18.82 -4.63
CA THR A 82 -2.80 18.10 -5.82
C THR A 82 -1.60 17.84 -6.71
N VAL A 83 -1.38 16.58 -7.07
CA VAL A 83 -0.32 16.18 -8.00
C VAL A 83 -0.99 15.72 -9.27
N GLU A 84 -0.87 16.51 -10.33
CA GLU A 84 -1.46 16.21 -11.63
C GLU A 84 -0.50 15.40 -12.51
N THR A 85 0.80 15.67 -12.39
CA THR A 85 1.85 15.00 -13.17
C THR A 85 2.90 14.43 -12.22
N LYS A 86 3.30 13.19 -12.46
CA LYS A 86 4.37 12.51 -11.71
C LYS A 86 5.73 13.19 -11.89
N ALA A 87 6.59 13.05 -10.90
CA ALA A 87 7.99 13.43 -11.01
C ALA A 87 8.68 12.68 -12.17
N ASN A 88 9.46 13.41 -12.96
CA ASN A 88 10.22 12.83 -14.09
C ASN A 88 11.31 11.85 -13.64
N VAL A 89 11.93 12.16 -12.49
CA VAL A 89 12.98 11.36 -11.87
C VAL A 89 12.66 11.22 -10.40
N THR A 90 13.01 10.06 -9.83
CA THR A 90 12.86 9.76 -8.40
C THR A 90 14.17 9.21 -7.84
N ASP A 91 14.40 9.37 -6.54
CA ASP A 91 15.51 8.76 -5.79
C ASP A 91 15.10 7.39 -5.21
N TYR A 92 13.88 6.95 -5.49
CA TYR A 92 13.29 5.70 -5.01
C TYR A 92 12.70 4.87 -6.16
N ILE A 93 12.71 3.54 -6.00
CA ILE A 93 12.00 2.57 -6.81
C ILE A 93 10.83 2.04 -5.99
N VAL A 94 9.69 1.83 -6.66
CA VAL A 94 8.55 1.13 -6.07
C VAL A 94 8.44 -0.25 -6.72
N SER A 95 8.50 -1.29 -5.90
CA SER A 95 8.23 -2.67 -6.30
C SER A 95 6.97 -3.16 -5.60
N LEU A 96 6.23 -4.04 -6.28
CA LEU A 96 4.97 -4.57 -5.79
C LEU A 96 5.03 -6.09 -5.69
N ASN A 97 4.63 -6.63 -4.54
CA ASN A 97 4.29 -8.05 -4.46
C ASN A 97 2.82 -8.22 -4.84
N GLN A 98 2.51 -9.18 -5.71
CA GLN A 98 1.14 -9.36 -6.21
C GLN A 98 0.23 -10.05 -5.19
N SER A 99 0.70 -11.12 -4.56
CA SER A 99 -0.05 -11.90 -3.58
C SER A 99 0.92 -12.55 -2.57
N PRO A 100 0.85 -12.20 -1.27
CA PRO A 100 0.04 -11.12 -0.70
C PRO A 100 0.49 -9.75 -1.22
N PHE A 101 -0.44 -8.82 -1.41
CA PHE A 101 -0.15 -7.46 -1.82
C PHE A 101 0.85 -6.80 -0.86
N ALA A 102 1.95 -6.27 -1.40
CA ALA A 102 2.90 -5.47 -0.65
C ALA A 102 3.47 -4.34 -1.51
N ILE A 103 3.76 -3.21 -0.88
CA ILE A 103 4.49 -2.09 -1.48
C ILE A 103 5.89 -2.10 -0.89
N ILE A 104 6.91 -2.11 -1.75
CA ILE A 104 8.31 -2.14 -1.34
C ILE A 104 8.98 -0.90 -1.92
N ILE A 105 9.46 -0.02 -1.04
CA ILE A 105 10.16 1.20 -1.43
C ILE A 105 11.66 0.96 -1.31
N ILE A 106 12.41 1.26 -2.37
CA ILE A 106 13.84 0.99 -2.43
C ILE A 106 14.57 2.27 -2.77
N ARG A 107 15.53 2.67 -1.93
CA ARG A 107 16.40 3.82 -2.24
C ARG A 107 17.33 3.48 -3.41
N LYS A 108 17.25 4.24 -4.51
CA LYS A 108 18.03 3.97 -5.74
C LYS A 108 19.54 3.96 -5.52
N SER A 109 20.05 4.93 -4.75
CA SER A 109 21.50 5.12 -4.58
C SER A 109 22.19 4.00 -3.81
N THR A 110 21.46 3.25 -2.97
CA THR A 110 22.04 2.23 -2.08
C THR A 110 21.42 0.85 -2.24
N GLY A 111 20.27 0.74 -2.90
CA GLY A 111 19.47 -0.49 -2.94
C GLY A 111 18.80 -0.86 -1.61
N THR A 112 18.82 0.03 -0.61
CA THR A 112 18.20 -0.25 0.70
C THR A 112 16.68 -0.28 0.59
N ILE A 113 16.06 -1.33 1.13
CA ILE A 113 14.60 -1.44 1.31
C ILE A 113 14.21 -0.59 2.53
N LEU A 114 13.28 0.35 2.33
CA LEU A 114 12.79 1.30 3.33
C LEU A 114 11.44 0.87 3.92
#